data_AF-A0A7G2IJW9-F1
#
_entry.id   AF-A0A7G2IJW9-F1
#
_cell.length_a   1.000
_cell.length_b   1.000
_cell.length_c   1.000
_cell.angle_alpha   90.00
_cell.angle_beta   90.00
_cell.angle_gamma   90.00
#
_symmetry.space_group_name_H-M   'P 1'
#
loop_
_entity.id
_entity.type
_entity.pdbx_description
1 polymer ?
#
loop_
_entity_poly.entity_id
_entity_poly.type
_entity_poly.pdbx_seq_one_letter_code
_entity_poly.pdbx_strand_id
1 'polypeptide(L)'
;MFDTGGRGATTTFAERGLGDVLISFESEVNNIRKQYEAQGFEVVIPKTNILAEFPVAWVDKNVQANGTEKAAKAYLTWLYSPQAQTIITDFYYRVNNPQVMDKQQDKFPQTELFRVEDKFGSWPEVMKTHFVSGGELDKLLAAGRK
;
A
#
# COMPACT_ATOMS: atom_id res chain seq x y z
N MET A 1 22.80 -0.35 3.23
CA MET A 1 21.78 0.32 4.07
C MET A 1 20.50 0.25 3.26
N PHE A 2 19.42 -0.34 3.79
CA PHE A 2 18.15 -0.33 3.07
C PHE A 2 17.58 1.08 3.10
N ASP A 3 16.99 1.51 2.00
CA ASP A 3 16.23 2.74 1.98
C ASP A 3 15.03 2.63 2.94
N THR A 4 14.72 3.72 3.62
CA THR A 4 13.62 3.77 4.58
C THR A 4 12.29 4.00 3.85
N GLY A 5 11.55 2.92 3.64
CA GLY A 5 10.19 2.93 3.10
C GLY A 5 10.10 3.20 1.59
N GLY A 6 8.87 3.26 1.08
CA GLY A 6 8.59 3.31 -0.36
C GLY A 6 9.24 4.49 -1.09
N ARG A 7 9.26 5.68 -0.50
CA ARG A 7 9.89 6.86 -1.11
C ARG A 7 11.39 6.66 -1.36
N GLY A 8 12.11 6.12 -0.37
CA GLY A 8 13.53 5.88 -0.51
C GLY A 8 13.83 4.82 -1.57
N ALA A 9 13.03 3.74 -1.60
CA ALA A 9 13.13 2.71 -2.64
C ALA A 9 12.89 3.29 -4.05
N THR A 10 11.89 4.16 -4.21
CA THR A 10 11.63 4.87 -5.47
C THR A 10 12.81 5.73 -5.90
N THR A 11 13.41 6.53 -5.00
CA THR A 11 14.58 7.35 -5.34
C THR A 11 15.77 6.48 -5.76
N THR A 12 16.03 5.37 -5.08
CA THR A 12 17.12 4.46 -5.44
C THR A 12 16.90 3.81 -6.81
N PHE A 13 15.69 3.37 -7.12
CA PHE A 13 15.36 2.81 -8.43
C PHE A 13 15.36 3.87 -9.53
N ALA A 14 14.55 4.93 -9.37
CA ALA A 14 14.23 5.85 -10.44
C ALA A 14 15.26 6.96 -10.66
N GLU A 15 15.90 7.45 -9.60
CA GLU A 15 16.88 8.54 -9.70
C GLU A 15 18.32 8.03 -9.73
N ARG A 16 18.61 6.95 -8.98
CA ARG A 16 19.97 6.38 -8.91
C ARG A 16 20.20 5.21 -9.87
N GLY A 17 19.15 4.72 -10.54
CA GLY A 17 19.25 3.63 -11.50
C GLY A 17 19.70 2.31 -10.90
N LEU A 18 19.34 2.04 -9.63
CA LEU A 18 19.75 0.83 -8.92
C LEU A 18 18.59 -0.16 -8.80
N GLY A 19 18.81 -1.37 -9.34
CA GLY A 19 17.85 -2.48 -9.33
C GLY A 19 17.06 -2.57 -10.64
N ASP A 20 16.71 -3.79 -11.04
CA ASP A 20 15.97 -4.04 -12.29
C ASP A 20 14.45 -3.91 -12.12
N VAL A 21 13.95 -4.08 -10.89
CA VAL A 21 12.52 -4.07 -10.56
C VAL A 21 12.30 -3.35 -9.23
N LEU A 22 11.34 -2.43 -9.20
CA LEU A 22 10.81 -1.82 -7.99
C LEU A 22 9.47 -2.45 -7.60
N ILE A 23 9.41 -3.07 -6.43
CA ILE A 23 8.14 -3.51 -5.82
C ILE A 23 7.55 -2.30 -5.09
N SER A 24 6.37 -1.84 -5.53
CA SER A 24 5.68 -0.67 -4.97
C SER A 24 4.17 -0.89 -4.91
N PHE A 25 3.46 0.04 -4.26
CA PHE A 25 2.00 0.06 -4.23
C PHE A 25 1.41 0.49 -5.57
N GLU A 26 0.29 -0.12 -5.97
CA GLU A 26 -0.47 0.26 -7.18
C GLU A 26 -0.77 1.76 -7.22
N SER A 27 -1.01 2.37 -6.05
CA SER A 27 -1.27 3.80 -5.89
C SER A 27 -0.11 4.70 -6.34
N GLU A 28 1.13 4.20 -6.24
CA GLU A 28 2.34 4.96 -6.51
C GLU A 28 2.85 4.75 -7.94
N VAL A 29 2.62 3.57 -8.52
CA VAL A 29 3.27 3.17 -9.79
C VAL A 29 2.97 4.15 -10.93
N ASN A 30 1.72 4.59 -11.08
CA ASN A 30 1.36 5.56 -12.12
C ASN A 30 1.96 6.95 -11.86
N ASN A 31 2.09 7.34 -10.60
CA ASN A 31 2.74 8.59 -10.22
C ASN A 31 4.25 8.55 -10.53
N ILE A 32 4.90 7.43 -10.22
CA ILE A 32 6.32 7.19 -10.53
C ILE A 32 6.53 7.23 -12.05
N ARG A 33 5.73 6.48 -12.83
CA ARG A 33 5.83 6.48 -14.29
C ARG A 33 5.64 7.87 -14.89
N LYS A 34 4.69 8.65 -14.38
CA LYS A 34 4.45 10.03 -14.83
C LYS A 34 5.59 10.98 -14.46
N GLN A 35 6.10 10.88 -13.23
CA GLN A 35 7.19 11.74 -12.75
C GLN A 35 8.51 11.47 -13.48
N TYR A 36 8.75 10.20 -13.86
CA TYR A 36 9.98 9.75 -14.50
C TYR A 36 9.73 9.25 -15.93
N GLU A 37 8.89 9.97 -16.69
CA GLU A 37 8.48 9.55 -18.05
C GLU A 37 9.67 9.28 -18.98
N ALA A 38 10.73 10.09 -18.88
CA ALA A 38 11.95 9.92 -19.67
C ALA A 38 12.69 8.59 -19.41
N GLN A 39 12.45 7.94 -18.27
CA GLN A 39 13.04 6.63 -17.96
C GLN A 39 12.29 5.48 -18.63
N GLY A 40 11.09 5.71 -19.16
CA GLY A 40 10.34 4.69 -19.91
C GLY A 40 9.94 3.48 -19.09
N PHE A 41 9.70 3.63 -17.78
CA PHE A 41 9.35 2.50 -16.91
C PHE A 41 8.07 1.78 -17.35
N GLU A 42 8.14 0.46 -17.35
CA GLU A 42 7.00 -0.41 -17.61
C GLU A 42 6.32 -0.84 -16.31
N VAL A 43 4.99 -0.94 -16.36
CA VAL A 43 4.19 -1.39 -15.22
C VAL A 43 3.86 -2.87 -15.41
N VAL A 44 4.38 -3.71 -14.52
CA VAL A 44 4.11 -5.14 -14.51
C VAL A 44 3.16 -5.47 -13.36
N ILE A 45 2.01 -6.06 -13.68
CA ILE A 45 1.01 -6.49 -12.70
C ILE A 45 1.06 -8.02 -12.61
N PRO A 46 1.49 -8.59 -11.48
CA PRO A 46 1.47 -10.03 -11.29
C PRO A 46 0.05 -10.61 -11.35
N LYS A 47 -0.07 -11.88 -11.76
CA LYS A 47 -1.35 -12.61 -11.77
C LYS A 47 -1.98 -12.68 -10.38
N THR A 48 -1.14 -12.86 -9.37
CA THR A 48 -1.54 -12.96 -7.97
C THR A 48 -0.77 -11.93 -7.15
N ASN A 49 -1.48 -11.20 -6.31
CA ASN A 49 -0.93 -10.15 -5.48
C ASN A 49 -1.60 -10.15 -4.09
N ILE A 50 -1.06 -9.38 -3.17
CA ILE A 50 -1.56 -9.26 -1.79
C ILE A 50 -2.58 -8.12 -1.69
N LEU A 51 -3.71 -8.35 -1.02
CA LEU A 51 -4.62 -7.28 -0.63
C LEU A 51 -3.96 -6.45 0.47
N ALA A 52 -3.47 -5.26 0.12
CA ALA A 52 -2.96 -4.29 1.08
C ALA A 52 -4.10 -3.40 1.59
N GLU A 53 -4.47 -3.54 2.85
CA GLU A 53 -5.49 -2.71 3.51
C GLU A 53 -4.82 -1.58 4.31
N PHE A 54 -5.32 -0.35 4.16
CA PHE A 54 -4.81 0.84 4.85
C PHE A 54 -5.83 1.28 5.92
N PRO A 55 -5.84 0.65 7.11
CA PRO A 55 -6.82 0.97 8.14
C PRO A 55 -6.62 2.40 8.67
N VAL A 56 -7.73 3.07 8.93
CA VAL A 56 -7.77 4.40 9.55
C VAL A 56 -8.49 4.33 10.89
N ALA A 57 -8.01 5.07 11.88
CA ALA A 57 -8.61 5.16 13.20
C ALA A 57 -8.49 6.57 13.76
N TRP A 58 -9.51 7.02 14.50
CA TRP A 58 -9.37 8.15 15.41
C TRP A 58 -8.78 7.64 16.74
N VAL A 59 -8.20 8.53 17.52
CA VAL A 59 -7.58 8.19 18.81
C VAL A 59 -8.40 8.79 19.94
N ASP A 60 -9.15 7.94 20.67
CA ASP A 60 -10.16 8.38 21.65
C ASP A 60 -9.60 9.39 22.67
N LYS A 61 -8.46 9.07 23.29
CA LYS A 61 -7.80 9.96 24.27
C LYS A 61 -7.49 11.34 23.69
N ASN A 62 -7.04 11.41 22.45
CA ASN A 62 -6.63 12.66 21.82
C ASN A 62 -7.84 13.49 21.39
N VAL A 63 -8.86 12.86 20.81
CA VAL A 63 -10.06 13.58 20.35
C VAL A 63 -10.91 14.09 21.51
N GLN A 64 -10.92 13.37 22.64
CA GLN A 64 -11.54 13.83 23.88
C GLN A 64 -10.80 15.02 24.48
N ALA A 65 -9.47 14.92 24.64
CA ALA A 65 -8.65 15.99 25.20
C ALA A 65 -8.71 17.29 24.36
N ASN A 66 -8.79 17.16 23.04
CA ASN A 66 -8.82 18.29 22.12
C ASN A 66 -10.24 18.79 21.81
N GLY A 67 -11.29 18.12 22.29
CA GLY A 67 -12.68 18.45 21.93
C GLY A 67 -13.01 18.29 20.44
N THR A 68 -12.28 17.44 19.71
CA THR A 68 -12.37 17.28 18.25
C THR A 68 -13.13 16.02 17.82
N GLU A 69 -13.72 15.28 18.76
CA GLU A 69 -14.37 13.99 18.52
C GLU A 69 -15.39 14.01 17.38
N LYS A 70 -16.29 15.00 17.39
CA LYS A 70 -17.33 15.13 16.35
C LYS A 70 -16.72 15.27 14.96
N ALA A 71 -15.70 16.12 14.81
CA ALA A 71 -15.04 16.37 13.54
C ALA A 71 -14.24 15.16 13.06
N ALA A 72 -13.47 14.53 13.96
CA ALA A 72 -12.66 13.35 13.63
C ALA A 72 -13.51 12.16 13.17
N LYS A 73 -14.59 11.86 13.91
CA LYS A 73 -15.53 10.78 13.55
C LYS A 73 -16.23 11.09 12.23
N ALA A 74 -16.73 12.32 12.06
CA ALA A 74 -17.37 12.72 10.80
C ALA A 74 -16.43 12.58 9.60
N TYR A 75 -15.16 12.99 9.75
CA TYR A 75 -14.15 12.85 8.71
C TYR A 75 -13.91 11.38 8.32
N LEU A 76 -13.62 10.50 9.29
CA LEU A 76 -13.37 9.09 8.97
C LEU A 76 -14.61 8.38 8.43
N THR A 77 -15.81 8.68 8.91
CA THR A 77 -17.04 8.16 8.31
C THR A 77 -17.24 8.66 6.89
N TRP A 78 -16.95 9.94 6.62
CA TRP A 78 -17.09 10.51 5.28
C TRP A 78 -16.17 9.85 4.25
N LEU A 79 -14.98 9.35 4.63
CA LEU A 79 -14.10 8.58 3.75
C LEU A 79 -14.81 7.36 3.11
N TYR A 80 -15.87 6.83 3.73
CA TYR A 80 -16.67 5.72 3.21
C TYR A 80 -17.89 6.13 2.40
N SER A 81 -18.13 7.43 2.22
CA SER A 81 -19.15 7.93 1.29
C SER A 81 -18.76 7.64 -0.17
N PRO A 82 -19.74 7.45 -1.09
CA PRO A 82 -19.45 7.28 -2.51
C PRO A 82 -18.62 8.42 -3.10
N GLN A 83 -18.85 9.65 -2.64
CA GLN A 83 -18.10 10.83 -3.08
C GLN A 83 -16.62 10.74 -2.69
N ALA A 84 -16.32 10.46 -1.42
CA ALA A 84 -14.95 10.34 -0.96
C ALA A 84 -14.23 9.15 -1.62
N GLN A 85 -14.91 8.00 -1.75
CA GLN A 85 -14.36 6.82 -2.42
C GLN A 85 -14.07 7.11 -3.90
N THR A 86 -14.89 7.91 -4.59
CA THR A 86 -14.59 8.36 -5.96
C THR A 86 -13.31 9.20 -6.01
N ILE A 87 -13.16 10.17 -5.09
CA ILE A 87 -11.94 10.98 -4.99
C ILE A 87 -10.71 10.10 -4.73
N ILE A 88 -10.82 9.12 -3.83
CA ILE A 88 -9.74 8.19 -3.49
C ILE A 88 -9.28 7.40 -4.73
N THR A 89 -10.19 7.00 -5.62
CA THR A 89 -9.81 6.31 -6.87
C THR A 89 -9.03 7.17 -7.86
N ASP A 90 -9.13 8.51 -7.79
CA ASP A 90 -8.31 9.40 -8.62
C ASP A 90 -6.84 9.41 -8.21
N PHE A 91 -6.55 8.92 -6.99
CA PHE A 91 -5.20 8.67 -6.48
C PHE A 91 -4.79 7.19 -6.60
N TYR A 92 -5.46 6.42 -7.46
CA TYR A 92 -5.14 5.01 -7.77
C TYR A 92 -5.21 4.07 -6.55
N TYR A 93 -6.07 4.37 -5.58
CA TYR A 93 -6.41 3.44 -4.51
C TYR A 93 -7.66 2.64 -4.87
N ARG A 94 -7.62 1.33 -4.65
CA ARG A 94 -8.81 0.48 -4.67
C ARG A 94 -9.69 0.79 -3.46
N VAL A 95 -11.00 0.82 -3.69
CA VAL A 95 -11.98 1.21 -2.67
C VAL A 95 -13.00 0.11 -2.38
N ASN A 96 -13.60 0.15 -1.20
CA ASN A 96 -14.56 -0.87 -0.75
C ASN A 96 -15.95 -0.74 -1.38
N ASN A 97 -16.25 0.39 -2.04
CA ASN A 97 -17.55 0.60 -2.68
C ASN A 97 -17.56 -0.07 -4.07
N PRO A 98 -18.32 -1.16 -4.28
CA PRO A 98 -18.30 -1.90 -5.54
C PRO A 98 -18.81 -1.07 -6.72
N GLN A 99 -19.82 -0.23 -6.50
CA GLN A 99 -20.36 0.64 -7.55
C GLN A 99 -19.37 1.71 -8.01
N VAL A 100 -18.47 2.15 -7.12
CA VAL A 100 -17.36 3.05 -7.49
C VAL A 100 -16.30 2.27 -8.27
N MET A 101 -15.91 1.07 -7.80
CA MET A 101 -14.92 0.25 -8.49
C MET A 101 -15.37 -0.21 -9.88
N ASP A 102 -16.65 -0.53 -10.06
CA ASP A 102 -17.21 -0.93 -11.36
C ASP A 102 -17.07 0.18 -12.41
N LYS A 103 -17.10 1.45 -11.99
CA LYS A 103 -16.91 2.61 -12.88
C LYS A 103 -15.44 2.91 -13.19
N GLN A 104 -14.50 2.27 -12.50
CA GLN A 104 -13.07 2.53 -12.61
C GLN A 104 -12.28 1.32 -13.13
N GLN A 105 -12.95 0.32 -13.73
CA GLN A 105 -12.32 -0.91 -14.21
C GLN A 105 -11.15 -0.65 -15.18
N ASP A 106 -11.23 0.40 -16.00
CA ASP A 106 -10.16 0.78 -16.92
C ASP A 106 -8.89 1.28 -16.20
N LYS A 107 -9.02 1.82 -14.98
CA LYS A 107 -7.88 2.30 -14.17
C LYS A 107 -7.24 1.20 -13.33
N PHE A 108 -7.99 0.14 -13.01
CA PHE A 108 -7.58 -0.90 -12.08
C PHE A 108 -7.56 -2.27 -12.76
N PRO A 109 -6.41 -2.70 -13.28
CA PRO A 109 -6.29 -3.98 -13.97
C PRO A 109 -6.71 -5.15 -13.08
N GLN A 110 -7.26 -6.19 -13.70
CA GLN A 110 -7.68 -7.39 -13.00
C GLN A 110 -6.45 -8.14 -12.46
N THR A 111 -6.48 -8.51 -11.19
CA THR A 111 -5.46 -9.30 -10.50
C THR A 111 -6.11 -10.06 -9.35
N GLU A 112 -5.62 -11.26 -9.04
CA GLU A 112 -6.11 -12.04 -7.90
C GLU A 112 -5.46 -11.53 -6.62
N LEU A 113 -6.26 -10.93 -5.73
CA LEU A 113 -5.80 -10.43 -4.44
C LEU A 113 -6.09 -11.44 -3.34
N PHE A 114 -5.05 -11.95 -2.68
CA PHE A 114 -5.23 -12.77 -1.48
C PHE A 114 -5.05 -11.94 -0.21
N ARG A 115 -5.75 -12.32 0.86
CA ARG A 115 -5.52 -11.77 2.18
C ARG A 115 -4.39 -12.51 2.88
N VAL A 116 -3.67 -11.80 3.75
CA VAL A 116 -2.63 -12.41 4.59
C VAL A 116 -3.24 -13.53 5.44
N GLU A 117 -4.41 -13.28 5.99
CA GLU A 117 -5.11 -14.20 6.88
C GLU A 117 -5.48 -15.53 6.21
N ASP A 118 -5.80 -15.49 4.90
CA ASP A 118 -6.17 -16.68 4.14
C ASP A 118 -4.98 -17.58 3.80
N LYS A 119 -3.75 -17.05 3.85
CA LYS A 119 -2.53 -17.75 3.38
C LYS A 119 -1.54 -18.03 4.50
N PHE A 120 -1.47 -17.17 5.50
CA PHE A 120 -0.40 -17.16 6.49
C PHE A 120 -0.89 -17.15 7.95
N GLY A 121 -2.22 -17.16 8.17
CA GLY A 121 -2.80 -17.08 9.50
C GLY A 121 -2.86 -15.64 10.01
N SER A 122 -2.92 -15.46 11.33
CA SER A 122 -3.17 -14.15 11.92
C SER A 122 -1.99 -13.19 11.77
N TRP A 123 -2.24 -11.88 11.74
CA TRP A 123 -1.18 -10.86 11.73
C TRP A 123 -0.14 -11.04 12.85
N PRO A 124 -0.50 -11.35 14.11
CA PRO A 124 0.48 -11.65 15.14
C PRO A 124 1.41 -12.83 14.79
N GLU A 125 0.89 -13.90 14.19
CA GLU A 125 1.67 -15.06 13.78
C GLU A 125 2.60 -14.74 12.61
N VAL A 126 2.11 -13.95 11.63
CA VAL A 126 2.89 -13.45 10.50
C VAL A 126 4.04 -12.57 10.97
N MET A 127 3.76 -11.61 11.86
CA MET A 127 4.77 -10.75 12.45
C MET A 127 5.83 -11.56 13.20
N LYS A 128 5.40 -12.53 14.01
CA LYS A 128 6.30 -13.42 14.77
C LYS A 128 7.15 -14.31 13.86
N THR A 129 6.59 -14.82 12.77
CA THR A 129 7.31 -15.72 11.86
C THR A 129 8.31 -14.96 11.00
N HIS A 130 7.90 -13.83 10.43
CA HIS A 130 8.66 -13.17 9.36
C HIS A 130 9.47 -11.96 9.83
N PHE A 131 8.97 -11.15 10.77
CA PHE A 131 9.44 -9.77 10.95
C PHE A 131 10.01 -9.43 12.33
N VAL A 132 9.89 -10.31 13.33
CA VAL A 132 10.61 -10.13 14.60
C VAL A 132 12.12 -10.32 14.40
N SER A 133 12.92 -9.84 15.35
CA SER A 133 14.36 -10.11 15.38
C SER A 133 14.64 -11.61 15.33
N GLY A 134 15.48 -12.03 14.40
CA GLY A 134 15.79 -13.44 14.14
C GLY A 134 14.69 -14.20 13.37
N GLY A 135 13.65 -13.51 12.91
CA GLY A 135 12.61 -14.04 12.04
C GLY A 135 13.11 -14.32 10.62
N GLU A 136 12.20 -14.72 9.73
CA GLU A 136 12.57 -15.17 8.38
C GLU A 136 13.26 -14.09 7.54
N LEU A 137 12.82 -12.82 7.65
CA LEU A 137 13.45 -11.73 6.92
C LEU A 137 14.94 -11.60 7.29
N ASP A 138 15.28 -11.64 8.58
CA ASP A 138 16.67 -11.52 9.04
C ASP A 138 17.54 -12.67 8.53
N LYS A 139 17.00 -13.91 8.52
CA LYS A 139 17.71 -15.09 8.02
C LYS A 139 18.00 -14.98 6.53
N LEU A 140 17.00 -14.58 5.74
CA LEU A 140 17.15 -14.40 4.29
C LEU A 140 18.16 -13.28 3.98
N LEU A 141 18.09 -12.16 4.71
CA LEU A 141 19.04 -11.07 4.58
C LEU A 141 20.47 -11.46 4.94
N ALA A 142 20.66 -12.31 5.95
CA ALA A 142 21.98 -12.84 6.30
C ALA A 142 22.51 -13.81 5.23
N ALA A 143 21.64 -14.63 4.64
CA ALA A 143 22.00 -15.57 3.59
C ALA A 143 22.37 -14.86 2.27
N GLY A 144 21.63 -13.83 1.87
CA GLY A 144 21.85 -13.09 0.62
C GLY A 144 23.02 -12.10 0.64
N ARG A 145 23.71 -11.93 1.78
CA ARG A 145 24.94 -11.12 1.89
C ARG A 145 26.23 -11.91 1.65
N LYS A 146 26.12 -13.21 1.34
CA LYS A 146 27.25 -14.05 0.90
C LYS A 146 27.45 -13.93 -0.60
#